data_AF-A0A9P8Z1W6-F1
#
_entry.id   AF-A0A9P8Z1W6-F1
#
_cell.length_a   1.000
_cell.length_b   1.000
_cell.length_c   1.000
_cell.angle_alpha   90.00
_cell.angle_beta   90.00
_cell.angle_gamma   90.00
#
_symmetry.space_group_name_H-M   'P 1'
#
loop_
_entity.id
_entity.type
_entity.pdbx_description
1 polymer ?
#
loop_
_entity_poly.entity_id
_entity_poly.type
_entity_poly.pdbx_seq_one_letter_code
_entity_poly.pdbx_strand_id
1 'polypeptide(L)'
;IQDFQHLSSYSWVDVAQPTIIVPGNTPVWNQPTLPVTLRQDSGKRFVDQNAHRAPAFPLLPLFAAVLHTKSVTSDTAIVAFDLASVDVVSERNGLRKLLRWIEGGDNVKNFRIDVDLVGDIVLFTRRESQT
;
A
#
# COMPACT_ATOMS: atom_id res chain seq x y z
N ILE A 1 -6.57 14.60 9.27
CA ILE A 1 -7.13 14.17 7.96
C ILE A 1 -8.60 14.52 8.01
N GLN A 2 -9.07 15.34 7.08
CA GLN A 2 -10.49 15.63 6.89
C GLN A 2 -10.96 14.85 5.65
N ASP A 3 -12.27 14.57 5.56
CA ASP A 3 -12.92 13.96 4.38
C ASP A 3 -12.28 12.65 3.90
N PHE A 4 -11.93 11.78 4.86
CA PHE A 4 -11.38 10.47 4.55
C PHE A 4 -12.43 9.60 3.84
N GLN A 5 -12.13 9.18 2.61
CA GLN A 5 -12.92 8.23 1.84
C GLN A 5 -12.14 6.93 1.62
N HIS A 6 -12.78 5.80 1.93
CA HIS A 6 -12.25 4.49 1.54
C HIS A 6 -12.64 4.17 0.10
N LEU A 7 -11.65 3.94 -0.77
CA LEU A 7 -11.88 3.68 -2.20
C LEU A 7 -11.85 2.19 -2.55
N SER A 8 -10.90 1.45 -1.98
CA SER A 8 -10.68 0.04 -2.28
C SER A 8 -9.75 -0.61 -1.25
N SER A 9 -9.70 -1.93 -1.28
CA SER A 9 -8.74 -2.76 -0.57
C SER A 9 -8.27 -3.90 -1.46
N TYR A 10 -7.09 -4.43 -1.21
CA TYR A 10 -6.59 -5.61 -1.92
C TYR A 10 -5.69 -6.47 -1.04
N SER A 11 -5.49 -7.72 -1.46
CA SER A 11 -4.57 -8.66 -0.81
C SER A 11 -3.81 -9.46 -1.87
N TRP A 12 -2.51 -9.66 -1.66
CA TRP A 12 -1.70 -10.51 -2.53
C TRP A 12 -1.96 -11.99 -2.26
N VAL A 13 -1.96 -12.80 -3.33
CA VAL A 13 -1.99 -14.27 -3.22
C VAL A 13 -0.65 -14.89 -3.60
N ASP A 14 -0.26 -15.96 -2.91
CA ASP A 14 1.00 -16.69 -3.14
C ASP A 14 0.90 -17.62 -4.36
N VAL A 15 0.77 -17.03 -5.55
CA VAL A 15 0.79 -17.74 -6.85
C VAL A 15 1.93 -17.20 -7.73
N ALA A 16 2.31 -17.98 -8.76
CA ALA A 16 3.47 -17.67 -9.59
C ALA A 16 3.36 -16.34 -10.35
N GLN A 17 2.16 -16.01 -10.83
CA GLN A 17 1.89 -14.68 -11.38
C GLN A 17 1.52 -13.69 -10.26
N PRO A 18 2.02 -12.45 -10.31
CA PRO A 18 1.59 -11.42 -9.38
C PRO A 18 0.07 -11.17 -9.49
N THR A 19 -0.69 -11.68 -8.51
CA THR A 19 -2.15 -11.58 -8.48
C THR A 19 -2.62 -11.00 -7.16
N ILE A 20 -3.58 -10.06 -7.24
CA ILE A 20 -4.30 -9.50 -6.10
C ILE A 20 -5.76 -9.94 -6.11
N ILE A 21 -6.36 -10.05 -4.93
CA ILE A 21 -7.81 -10.18 -4.72
C ILE A 21 -8.34 -8.80 -4.34
N VAL A 22 -9.47 -8.41 -4.93
CA VAL A 22 -10.15 -7.12 -4.70
C VAL A 22 -11.66 -7.40 -4.50
N PRO A 23 -12.29 -6.96 -3.39
CA PRO A 23 -11.65 -6.37 -2.22
C PRO A 23 -10.72 -7.37 -1.52
N GLY A 24 -9.73 -6.85 -0.81
CA GLY A 24 -8.82 -7.68 -0.01
C GLY A 24 -9.57 -8.36 1.14
N ASN A 25 -9.07 -9.51 1.58
CA ASN A 25 -9.59 -10.20 2.76
C ASN A 25 -8.61 -10.04 3.92
N THR A 26 -9.08 -9.45 5.02
CA THR A 26 -8.31 -9.41 6.27
C THR A 26 -8.43 -10.76 6.99
N PRO A 27 -7.35 -11.28 7.58
CA PRO A 27 -7.44 -12.43 8.49
C PRO A 27 -8.46 -12.16 9.60
N VAL A 28 -9.34 -13.12 9.85
CA VAL A 28 -10.29 -13.05 10.97
C VAL A 28 -9.51 -13.19 12.27
N TRP A 29 -9.74 -12.26 13.21
CA TRP A 29 -9.11 -12.32 14.51
C TRP A 29 -9.63 -13.54 15.29
N ASN A 30 -8.70 -14.46 15.59
CA ASN A 30 -8.97 -15.63 16.42
C ASN A 30 -8.29 -15.41 17.77
N GLN A 31 -9.08 -14.98 18.77
CA GLN A 31 -8.56 -14.69 20.10
C GLN A 31 -7.96 -15.95 20.72
N PRO A 32 -6.66 -15.95 21.07
CA PRO A 32 -6.03 -17.10 21.71
C PRO A 32 -6.48 -17.22 23.18
N THR A 33 -6.60 -18.44 23.68
CA THR A 33 -6.72 -18.69 25.12
C THR A 33 -5.38 -18.42 25.79
N LEU A 34 -5.37 -17.57 26.82
CA LEU A 34 -4.17 -17.19 27.57
C LEU A 34 -3.97 -18.10 28.80
N PRO A 35 -2.71 -18.36 29.23
CA PRO A 35 -1.46 -17.83 28.67
C PRO A 35 -0.98 -18.60 27.43
N VAL A 36 -0.35 -17.90 26.49
CA VAL A 36 0.29 -18.49 25.29
C VAL A 36 1.73 -18.03 25.17
N THR A 37 2.63 -18.93 24.79
CA THR A 37 4.01 -18.59 24.40
C THR A 37 4.11 -18.52 22.89
N LEU A 38 4.44 -17.35 22.34
CA LEU A 38 4.58 -17.16 20.90
C LEU A 38 5.90 -17.77 20.42
N ARG A 39 5.85 -18.51 19.31
CA ARG A 39 7.07 -18.98 18.62
C ARG A 39 7.71 -17.81 17.89
N GLN A 40 9.03 -17.86 17.73
CA GLN A 40 9.73 -16.91 16.89
C GLN A 40 9.20 -16.97 15.45
N ASP A 41 9.03 -15.81 14.86
CA ASP A 41 8.65 -15.65 13.46
C ASP A 41 9.59 -16.42 12.53
N SER A 42 9.01 -17.13 11.56
CA SER A 42 9.75 -17.85 10.51
C SER A 42 9.19 -17.53 9.12
N GLY A 43 9.98 -17.80 8.09
CA GLY A 43 9.61 -17.59 6.69
C GLY A 43 9.99 -16.21 6.14
N LYS A 44 9.60 -15.95 4.89
CA LYS A 44 9.87 -14.68 4.21
C LYS A 44 9.00 -13.55 4.77
N ARG A 45 9.56 -12.35 4.82
CA ARG A 45 8.85 -11.11 5.18
C ARG A 45 9.18 -10.06 4.14
N PHE A 46 8.20 -9.26 3.77
CA PHE A 46 8.39 -8.18 2.80
C PHE A 46 8.45 -6.85 3.53
N VAL A 47 9.52 -6.08 3.31
CA VAL A 47 9.55 -4.66 3.67
C VAL A 47 8.64 -3.86 2.73
N ASP A 48 8.64 -4.27 1.46
CA ASP A 48 7.75 -3.78 0.42
C ASP A 48 7.28 -4.93 -0.46
N GLN A 49 6.06 -5.41 -0.19
CA GLN A 49 5.48 -6.52 -0.93
C GLN A 49 5.09 -6.11 -2.36
N ASN A 50 4.69 -4.86 -2.55
CA ASN A 50 4.31 -4.32 -3.84
C ASN A 50 5.54 -4.23 -4.76
N ALA A 51 6.63 -3.62 -4.27
CA ALA A 51 7.87 -3.57 -5.04
C ALA A 51 8.51 -4.94 -5.25
N HIS A 52 8.32 -5.91 -4.34
CA HIS A 52 8.80 -7.27 -4.55
C HIS A 52 8.03 -8.00 -5.66
N ARG A 53 6.71 -7.88 -5.68
CA ARG A 53 5.84 -8.62 -6.61
C ARG A 53 5.64 -7.94 -7.96
N ALA A 54 5.74 -6.61 -7.98
CA ALA A 54 5.61 -5.78 -9.18
C ALA A 54 6.78 -4.77 -9.25
N PRO A 55 8.04 -5.22 -9.43
CA PRO A 55 9.22 -4.37 -9.31
C PRO A 55 9.27 -3.21 -10.32
N ALA A 56 8.75 -3.43 -11.52
CA ALA A 56 8.66 -2.39 -12.54
C ALA A 56 7.62 -1.30 -12.18
N PHE A 57 6.53 -1.68 -11.51
CA PHE A 57 5.41 -0.79 -11.21
C PHE A 57 4.87 -1.04 -9.79
N PRO A 58 5.58 -0.62 -8.72
CA PRO A 58 5.17 -0.91 -7.35
C PRO A 58 3.78 -0.34 -7.00
N LEU A 59 3.36 0.77 -7.62
CA LEU A 59 2.04 1.37 -7.38
C LEU A 59 0.91 0.74 -8.21
N LEU A 60 1.21 -0.13 -9.18
CA LEU A 60 0.20 -0.75 -10.04
C LEU A 60 -0.93 -1.48 -9.27
N PRO A 61 -0.66 -2.26 -8.21
CA PRO A 61 -1.71 -2.94 -7.46
C PRO A 61 -2.73 -1.97 -6.84
N LEU A 62 -2.28 -0.79 -6.41
CA LEU A 62 -3.14 0.25 -5.85
C LEU A 62 -4.13 0.75 -6.90
N PHE A 63 -3.64 1.13 -8.08
CA PHE A 63 -4.50 1.60 -9.17
C PHE A 63 -5.44 0.50 -9.68
N ALA A 64 -4.92 -0.73 -9.85
CA ALA A 64 -5.71 -1.87 -10.29
C ALA A 64 -6.87 -2.16 -9.31
N ALA A 65 -6.63 -2.07 -8.00
CA ALA A 65 -7.67 -2.26 -7.00
C ALA A 65 -8.76 -1.21 -7.09
N VAL A 66 -8.40 0.09 -7.17
CA VAL A 66 -9.38 1.19 -7.30
C VAL A 66 -10.21 1.04 -8.57
N LEU A 67 -9.55 0.81 -9.72
CA LEU A 67 -10.24 0.63 -11.01
C LEU A 67 -11.16 -0.58 -11.01
N HIS A 68 -10.71 -1.70 -10.44
CA HIS A 68 -11.54 -2.90 -10.32
C HIS A 68 -12.75 -2.64 -9.44
N THR A 69 -12.58 -2.06 -8.25
CA THR A 69 -13.69 -1.73 -7.35
C THR A 69 -14.70 -0.82 -8.04
N LYS A 70 -14.27 0.23 -8.74
CA LYS A 70 -15.17 1.10 -9.54
C LYS A 70 -15.96 0.34 -10.60
N SER A 71 -15.38 -0.71 -11.19
CA SER A 71 -16.05 -1.50 -12.23
C SER A 71 -17.06 -2.53 -11.71
N VAL A 72 -16.90 -3.00 -10.47
CA VAL A 72 -17.73 -4.11 -9.92
C VAL A 72 -18.66 -3.69 -8.79
N THR A 73 -18.49 -2.48 -8.24
CA THR A 73 -19.35 -1.96 -7.16
C THR A 73 -20.45 -1.06 -7.69
N SER A 74 -21.62 -1.13 -7.04
CA SER A 74 -22.72 -0.17 -7.23
C SER A 74 -22.69 0.97 -6.21
N ASP A 75 -21.66 1.05 -5.37
CA ASP A 75 -21.46 2.17 -4.45
C ASP A 75 -21.28 3.47 -5.23
N THR A 76 -22.28 4.35 -5.16
CA THR A 76 -22.34 5.60 -5.91
C THR A 76 -21.19 6.54 -5.55
N ALA A 77 -20.69 6.52 -4.32
CA ALA A 77 -19.57 7.36 -3.88
C ALA A 77 -18.24 6.90 -4.49
N ILE A 78 -18.03 5.59 -4.60
CA ILE A 78 -16.83 5.02 -5.25
C ILE A 78 -16.91 5.19 -6.76
N VAL A 79 -18.09 4.97 -7.36
CA VAL A 79 -18.29 5.17 -8.81
C VAL A 79 -18.03 6.63 -9.21
N ALA A 80 -18.47 7.58 -8.38
CA ALA A 80 -18.26 9.01 -8.61
C ALA A 80 -16.83 9.50 -8.33
N PHE A 81 -15.98 8.72 -7.66
CA PHE A 81 -14.61 9.13 -7.35
C PHE A 81 -13.79 9.30 -8.64
N ASP A 82 -13.29 10.49 -8.92
CA ASP A 82 -12.42 10.74 -10.07
C ASP A 82 -10.95 10.54 -9.71
N LEU A 83 -10.21 9.75 -10.49
CA LEU A 83 -8.76 9.61 -10.29
C LEU A 83 -8.01 10.86 -10.76
N ALA A 84 -8.57 11.63 -11.70
CA ALA A 84 -7.97 12.86 -12.19
C ALA A 84 -8.03 14.02 -11.18
N SER A 85 -8.85 13.90 -10.12
CA SER A 85 -8.88 14.90 -9.04
C SER A 85 -7.81 14.68 -7.98
N VAL A 86 -6.96 13.66 -8.11
CA VAL A 86 -5.91 13.34 -7.15
C VAL A 86 -4.62 14.08 -7.50
N ASP A 87 -4.14 14.95 -6.62
CA ASP A 87 -2.86 15.64 -6.82
C ASP A 87 -1.65 14.75 -6.52
N VAL A 88 -1.75 13.90 -5.49
CA VAL A 88 -0.61 13.11 -4.98
C VAL A 88 -1.03 11.69 -4.63
N VAL A 89 -0.28 10.71 -5.12
CA VAL A 89 -0.41 9.31 -4.74
C VAL A 89 0.85 8.88 -3.99
N SER A 90 0.68 8.37 -2.77
CA SER A 90 1.77 7.83 -1.96
C SER A 90 1.31 6.64 -1.14
N GLU A 91 2.26 5.76 -0.79
CA GLU A 91 2.03 4.72 0.21
C GLU A 91 2.24 5.26 1.64
N ARG A 92 1.60 4.61 2.61
CA ARG A 92 1.70 4.92 4.06
C ARG A 92 3.14 4.96 4.55
N ASN A 93 4.04 4.14 4.02
CA ASN A 93 5.45 4.11 4.42
C ASN A 93 6.28 5.24 3.79
N GLY A 94 5.93 5.73 2.60
CA GLY A 94 6.55 6.90 1.97
C GLY A 94 6.35 8.14 2.83
N LEU A 95 5.09 8.44 3.17
CA LEU A 95 4.72 9.55 4.07
C LEU A 95 5.39 9.43 5.44
N ARG A 96 5.54 8.21 5.93
CA ARG A 96 6.18 7.93 7.23
C ARG A 96 7.68 8.24 7.25
N LYS A 97 8.37 8.02 6.12
CA LYS A 97 9.78 8.36 5.95
C LYS A 97 9.95 9.88 5.91
N LEU A 98 9.08 10.58 5.17
CA LEU A 98 9.05 12.05 5.15
C LEU A 98 8.79 12.64 6.53
N LEU A 99 7.78 12.13 7.25
CA LEU A 99 7.46 12.61 8.59
C LEU A 99 8.66 12.48 9.54
N ARG A 100 9.30 11.31 9.61
CA ARG A 100 10.49 11.08 10.44
C ARG A 100 11.64 11.99 10.08
N TRP A 101 11.81 12.26 8.78
CA TRP A 101 12.85 13.18 8.31
C TRP A 101 12.61 14.61 8.76
N ILE A 102 11.35 15.08 8.72
CA ILE A 102 10.95 16.40 9.20
C ILE A 102 11.09 16.51 10.73
N GLU A 103 10.67 15.48 11.47
CA GLU A 103 10.76 15.43 12.93
C GLU A 103 12.21 15.40 13.44
N GLY A 104 13.15 14.87 12.64
CA GLY A 104 14.57 14.82 12.97
C GLY A 104 14.93 13.76 14.04
N GLY A 105 16.10 13.94 14.66
CA GLY A 105 16.63 13.09 15.73
C GLY A 105 17.73 12.10 15.29
N ASP A 106 18.31 11.41 16.26
CA ASP A 106 19.55 10.63 16.07
C ASP A 106 19.39 9.37 15.21
N ASN A 107 18.15 8.95 14.95
CA ASN A 107 17.82 7.68 14.28
C ASN A 107 17.09 7.85 12.93
N VAL A 108 17.21 9.00 12.28
CA VAL A 108 16.64 9.21 10.94
C VAL A 108 17.39 8.37 9.92
N LYS A 109 16.71 7.34 9.39
CA LYS A 109 17.26 6.49 8.33
C LYS A 109 17.23 7.20 6.99
N ASN A 110 18.28 6.98 6.18
CA ASN A 110 18.26 7.35 4.77
C ASN A 110 17.07 6.69 4.06
N PHE A 111 16.47 7.43 3.13
CA PHE A 111 15.38 6.92 2.31
C PHE A 111 15.48 7.47 0.89
N ARG A 112 14.82 6.77 -0.03
CA ARG A 112 14.63 7.21 -1.41
C ARG A 112 13.15 7.11 -1.77
N ILE A 113 12.63 8.17 -2.38
CA ILE A 113 11.31 8.22 -3.00
C ILE A 113 11.56 8.72 -4.41
N ASP A 114 11.20 7.91 -5.40
CA ASP A 114 11.13 8.36 -6.78
C ASP A 114 9.82 9.13 -6.96
N VAL A 115 9.89 10.24 -7.68
CA VAL A 115 8.76 11.15 -7.91
C VAL A 115 8.53 11.23 -9.42
N ASP A 116 7.36 10.74 -9.86
CA ASP A 116 6.96 10.76 -11.26
C ASP A 116 5.74 11.67 -11.43
N LEU A 117 5.72 12.52 -12.45
CA LEU A 117 4.56 13.33 -12.83
C LEU A 117 3.81 12.64 -13.99
N VAL A 118 2.54 12.31 -13.78
CA VAL A 118 1.68 11.66 -14.78
C VAL A 118 0.44 12.53 -14.97
N GLY A 119 0.40 13.29 -16.05
CA GLY A 119 -0.57 14.38 -16.19
C GLY A 119 -0.33 15.41 -15.09
N ASP A 120 -1.37 15.68 -14.29
CA ASP A 120 -1.30 16.58 -13.14
C ASP A 120 -1.08 15.83 -11.81
N ILE A 121 -0.95 14.49 -11.85
CA ILE A 121 -0.81 13.65 -10.66
C ILE A 121 0.66 13.40 -10.36
N VAL A 122 1.07 13.61 -9.11
CA VAL A 122 2.42 13.29 -8.63
C VAL A 122 2.43 11.93 -7.91
N LEU A 123 3.24 11.00 -8.40
CA LEU A 123 3.38 9.65 -7.86
C LEU A 123 4.64 9.54 -7.00
N PHE A 124 4.48 9.14 -5.74
CA PHE A 124 5.56 8.92 -4.80
C PHE A 124 5.81 7.42 -4.65
N THR A 125 6.86 6.92 -5.31
CA THR A 125 7.25 5.51 -5.25
C THR A 125 8.43 5.34 -4.30
N ARG A 126 8.20 4.69 -3.14
CA ARG A 126 9.32 4.41 -2.22
C ARG A 126 10.27 3.39 -2.83
N ARG A 127 11.56 3.56 -2.55
CA ARG A 127 12.59 2.58 -2.87
C ARG A 127 13.26 2.13 -1.58
N GLU A 128 13.13 0.84 -1.30
CA GLU A 128 13.83 0.19 -0.20
C GLU A 128 15.19 -0.31 -0.70
N SER A 129 16.22 -0.20 0.15
CA SER A 129 17.52 -0.82 -0.12
C SER A 129 17.36 -2.33 -0.23
N GLN A 130 18.00 -2.95 -1.23
CA GLN A 130 18.09 -4.41 -1.29
C GLN A 130 18.92 -4.87 -0.08
N THR A 131 18.30 -5.64 0.80
CA THR A 131 18.93 -6.34 1.93
C THR A 131 18.99 -7.82 1.65
#